data_AF-A0A7C7C924-F1
#
_entry.id   AF-A0A7C7C924-F1
#
_cell.length_a   1.000
_cell.length_b   1.000
_cell.length_c   1.000
_cell.angle_alpha   90.00
_cell.angle_beta   90.00
_cell.angle_gamma   90.00
#
_symmetry.space_group_name_H-M   'P 1'
#
loop_
_entity.id
_entity.type
_entity.pdbx_description
1 polymer ?
#
loop_
_entity_poly.entity_id
_entity_poly.type
_entity_poly.pdbx_seq_one_letter_code
_entity_poly.pdbx_strand_id
1 'polypeptide(L)' 'MKKLSLSNLEGYREVIIEMMRYGGAVDQIAIKLKCSEQDLVSFIKSSGIDKLLSRRSWKWKATGKWKRNFVRSKR' A
#
# COMPACT_ATOMS: atom_id res chain seq x y z
N MET A 1 -8.61 -6.54 19.01
CA MET A 1 -7.37 -6.20 18.26
C MET A 1 -7.16 -4.69 18.36
N LYS A 2 -6.05 -4.21 18.95
CA LYS A 2 -5.75 -2.77 19.05
C LYS A 2 -5.48 -2.23 17.64
N LYS A 3 -6.38 -1.39 17.13
CA LYS A 3 -6.15 -0.64 15.88
C LYS A 3 -4.97 0.29 16.12
N LEU A 4 -3.96 0.28 15.25
CA LEU A 4 -2.95 1.34 15.27
C LEU A 4 -3.65 2.68 15.01
N SER A 5 -3.48 3.63 15.92
CA SER A 5 -3.94 5.00 15.73
C SER A 5 -3.12 5.68 14.63
N LEU A 6 -3.70 6.68 13.96
CA LEU A 6 -3.04 7.50 12.93
C LEU A 6 -1.67 8.05 13.38
N SER A 7 -1.52 8.35 14.67
CA SER A 7 -0.25 8.78 15.28
C SER A 7 0.88 7.76 15.16
N ASN A 8 0.58 6.46 15.12
CA ASN A 8 1.59 5.44 14.90
C ASN A 8 1.96 5.30 13.42
N LEU A 9 1.02 5.60 12.50
CA LEU A 9 1.29 5.54 11.05
C LEU A 9 2.27 6.62 10.59
N GLU A 10 2.24 7.80 11.23
CA GLU A 10 3.22 8.86 10.97
C GLU A 10 4.66 8.40 11.25
N GLY A 11 4.87 7.62 12.32
CA GLY A 11 6.18 7.02 12.65
C GLY A 11 6.64 5.96 11.63
N TYR A 12 5.71 5.36 10.89
CA TYR A 12 6.01 4.39 9.82
C TYR A 12 5.98 5.01 8.43
N ARG A 13 5.90 6.34 8.31
CA ARG A 13 5.76 7.03 7.01
C ARG A 13 6.85 6.64 6.00
N GLU A 14 8.11 6.64 6.42
CA GLU A 14 9.23 6.27 5.55
C GLU A 14 9.18 4.80 5.14
N VAL A 15 8.85 3.91 6.09
CA VAL A 15 8.70 2.47 5.86
C VAL A 15 7.57 2.19 4.87
N ILE A 16 6.44 2.90 5.00
CA ILE A 16 5.31 2.81 4.07
C ILE A 16 5.77 3.23 2.67
N ILE A 17 6.46 4.37 2.55
CA ILE A 17 6.99 4.85 1.26
C ILE A 17 7.96 3.83 0.66
N GLU A 18 8.84 3.25 1.45
CA GLU A 18 9.81 2.23 1.01
C GLU A 18 9.09 0.96 0.52
N MET A 19 8.20 0.40 1.34
CA MET A 19 7.42 -0.78 0.95
C MET A 19 6.60 -0.54 -0.32
N MET A 20 6.01 0.65 -0.47
CA MET A 20 5.26 1.01 -1.67
C MET A 20 6.18 1.18 -2.90
N ARG A 21 7.40 1.71 -2.72
CA ARG A 21 8.40 1.84 -3.81
C ARG A 21 8.84 0.48 -4.37
N TYR A 22 8.97 -0.52 -3.52
CA TYR A 22 9.31 -1.88 -3.94
C TYR A 22 8.10 -2.67 -4.49
N GLY A 23 6.97 -2.00 -4.77
CA GLY A 23 5.79 -2.61 -5.37
C GLY A 23 4.88 -3.32 -4.38
N GLY A 24 5.04 -3.07 -3.07
CA GLY A 24 4.14 -3.56 -2.04
C GLY A 24 2.72 -3.04 -2.28
N ALA A 25 1.77 -3.97 -2.30
CA ALA A 25 0.36 -3.63 -2.38
C ALA A 25 -0.16 -3.18 -0.99
N VAL A 26 -1.14 -2.29 -0.98
CA VAL A 26 -1.60 -1.62 0.26
C VAL A 26 -2.18 -2.63 1.26
N ASP A 27 -2.83 -3.69 0.78
CA ASP A 27 -3.31 -4.83 1.58
C ASP A 27 -2.16 -5.55 2.30
N GLN A 28 -1.06 -5.82 1.60
CA GLN A 28 0.11 -6.49 2.19
C GLN A 28 0.81 -5.61 3.23
N ILE A 29 0.89 -4.30 2.95
CA ILE A 29 1.47 -3.33 3.88
C ILE A 29 0.58 -3.21 5.11
N ALA A 30 -0.74 -3.17 4.93
CA ALA A 30 -1.68 -3.13 6.04
C ALA A 30 -1.58 -4.37 6.94
N ILE A 31 -1.43 -5.56 6.36
CA ILE A 31 -1.18 -6.81 7.10
C ILE A 31 0.13 -6.72 7.89
N LYS A 32 1.23 -6.29 7.25
CA LYS A 32 2.55 -6.15 7.91
C LYS A 32 2.53 -5.16 9.05
N LEU A 33 1.84 -4.03 8.86
CA LEU A 33 1.68 -3.00 9.87
C LEU A 33 0.57 -3.32 10.88
N LYS A 34 -0.19 -4.41 10.72
CA LYS A 34 -1.36 -4.74 11.56
C LYS A 34 -2.36 -3.58 11.67
N CYS A 35 -2.57 -2.87 10.57
CA CYS A 35 -3.56 -1.78 10.47
C CYS A 35 -4.68 -2.16 9.51
N SER A 36 -5.79 -1.39 9.54
CA SER A 36 -6.83 -1.52 8.53
C SER A 36 -6.31 -1.01 7.19
N GLU A 37 -6.65 -1.69 6.10
CA GLU A 37 -6.38 -1.20 4.74
C GLU A 37 -7.01 0.17 4.53
N GLN A 38 -8.22 0.39 5.05
CA GLN A 38 -8.94 1.66 4.93
C GLN A 38 -8.24 2.81 5.66
N ASP A 39 -7.69 2.54 6.85
CA ASP A 39 -6.96 3.54 7.63
C ASP A 39 -5.63 3.89 6.93
N LEU A 40 -4.94 2.88 6.39
CA LEU A 40 -3.71 3.07 5.62
C LEU A 40 -3.96 3.85 4.33
N VAL A 41 -5.04 3.54 3.61
CA VAL A 41 -5.47 4.29 2.41
C VAL A 41 -5.76 5.75 2.75
N SER A 42 -6.50 5.98 3.83
CA SER A 42 -6.84 7.33 4.28
C SER A 42 -5.57 8.11 4.64
N PHE A 43 -4.64 7.48 5.35
CA PHE A 43 -3.34 8.05 5.70
C PHE A 43 -2.49 8.37 4.47
N ILE A 44 -2.40 7.46 3.50
CA ILE A 44 -1.63 7.67 2.26
C ILE A 44 -2.16 8.88 1.48
N LYS A 45 -3.49 9.01 1.40
CA LYS A 45 -4.16 10.14 0.73
C LYS A 45 -3.99 11.45 1.50
N SER A 46 -4.20 11.44 2.82
CA SER A 46 -4.07 12.65 3.65
C SER A 46 -2.63 13.16 3.70
N SER A 47 -1.66 12.24 3.71
CA SER A 47 -0.23 12.54 3.78
C SER A 47 0.41 12.87 2.42
N GLY A 48 -0.35 12.78 1.32
CA GLY A 48 0.12 13.05 -0.04
C GLY A 48 1.15 12.05 -0.58
N ILE A 49 1.25 10.85 0.03
CA ILE A 49 2.17 9.79 -0.39
C ILE A 49 1.77 9.26 -1.78
N ASP A 50 0.46 9.19 -2.05
CA ASP A 50 -0.09 8.86 -3.36
C ASP A 50 0.44 9.79 -4.45
N LYS A 51 0.48 11.11 -4.19
CA LYS A 51 1.00 12.12 -5.12
C LYS A 51 2.52 11.99 -5.31
N LEU A 52 3.25 11.69 -4.22
CA LEU A 52 4.70 11.49 -4.26
C LEU A 52 5.08 10.27 -5.11
N LEU A 53 4.30 9.19 -5.05
CA LEU A 53 4.53 7.95 -5.79
C LEU A 53 3.94 7.97 -7.21
N SER A 54 2.90 8.76 -7.48
CA SER A 54 2.33 8.96 -8.82
C SER A 54 3.38 9.50 -9.82
N ARG A 55 4.27 10.39 -9.35
CA ARG A 55 5.41 10.91 -10.14
C ARG A 55 6.44 9.85 -10.52
N ARG A 56 6.37 8.64 -9.94
CA ARG A 56 7.31 7.53 -10.11
C ARG A 56 6.70 6.37 -10.91
N SER A 57 5.65 6.63 -11.69
CA SER A 57 4.92 5.62 -12.47
C SER A 57 4.20 4.55 -11.64
N TRP A 58 4.07 4.77 -10.33
CA TRP A 58 3.28 3.89 -9.48
C TRP A 58 1.79 4.18 -9.70
N LYS A 59 1.13 3.33 -10.50
CA LYS A 59 -0.32 3.36 -10.68
C LYS A 59 -0.96 2.60 -9.52
N TRP A 60 -1.68 3.34 -8.69
CA TRP A 60 -2.59 2.86 -7.66
C TRP A 60 -3.32 1.58 -8.12
N LYS A 61 -2.98 0.43 -7.53
CA LYS A 61 -3.76 -0.81 -7.71
C LYS A 61 -4.68 -0.97 -6.52
N ALA A 62 -5.63 -0.05 -6.37
CA ALA A 62 -6.76 -0.24 -5.47
C ALA A 62 -7.56 -1.44 -5.99
N THR A 63 -7.40 -2.58 -5.31
CA THR A 63 -8.39 -3.66 -5.23
C THR A 63 -9.11 -4.03 -6.55
N GLY A 64 -8.38 -4.02 -7.67
CA GLY A 64 -8.73 -4.83 -8.82
C GLY A 64 -8.19 -6.23 -8.55
N LYS A 65 -9.05 -7.14 -8.10
CA LYS A 65 -8.78 -8.57 -7.88
C LYS A 65 -7.68 -9.04 -8.83
N TRP A 66 -6.56 -9.49 -8.26
CA TRP A 66 -5.46 -10.10 -9.00
C TRP A 66 -5.97 -11.36 -9.74
N LYS A 67 -6.55 -11.19 -10.94
CA LYS A 67 -6.28 -12.15 -12.01
C LYS A 67 -4.88 -11.81 -12.50
N ARG A 68 -3.88 -12.36 -11.82
CA ARG A 68 -2.62 -12.66 -12.50
C ARG A 68 -3.08 -13.58 -13.64
N ASN A 69 -3.13 -13.07 -14.87
CA ASN A 69 -3.10 -13.92 -16.03
C ASN A 69 -1.72 -14.59 -15.99
N PHE A 70 -1.62 -15.65 -15.17
CA PHE A 70 -0.58 -16.63 -15.26
C PHE A 70 -0.85 -17.32 -16.59
N VAL A 71 -0.41 -16.68 -17.67
CA VAL A 71 -0.31 -17.29 -18.97
C VAL A 71 0.74 -18.38 -18.77
N ARG A 72 0.25 -19.55 -18.35
CA ARG A 72 1.02 -20.77 -18.30
C ARG A 72 1.36 -21.03 -19.76
N SER A 73 2.53 -20.56 -20.19
CA SER A 73 3.14 -20.99 -21.45
C SER A 73 3.25 -22.51 -21.36
N LYS A 74 2.30 -23.21 -21.98
CA LYS A 74 2.45 -24.63 -22.28
C LYS A 74 3.43 -24.67 -23.45
N ARG A 75 4.65 -25.10 -23.16
CA ARG A 75 5.51 -25.77 -24.15
C ARG A 75 4.87 -27.10 -24.54
#